data_AF-A0A4V3T2N0-F1
#
_entry.id   AF-A0A4V3T2N0-F1
#
_cell.length_a   1.000
_cell.length_b   1.000
_cell.length_c   1.000
_cell.angle_alpha   90.00
_cell.angle_beta   90.00
_cell.angle_gamma   90.00
#
_symmetry.space_group_name_H-M   'P 1'
#
loop_
_entity.id
_entity.type
_entity.pdbx_description
1 polymer ?
#
loop_
_entity_poly.entity_id
_entity_poly.type
_entity_poly.pdbx_seq_one_letter_code
_entity_poly.pdbx_strand_id
1 'polypeptide(L)'
;MATGHHNVHPLPQTDRPRATHTVIRDRAASRAASVSSSRRVVRLLLASAPDPLPFDKQEVVTPIGETFDRVKSTPNPCAVPVIRCVVR
;
A
#
# COMPACT_ATOMS: atom_id res chain seq x y z
N MET A 1 -6.40 13.51 11.96
CA MET A 1 -6.29 14.92 11.54
C MET A 1 -5.18 15.03 10.51
N ALA A 2 -5.50 14.90 9.21
CA ALA A 2 -4.55 15.16 8.13
C ALA A 2 -4.73 16.64 7.73
N THR A 3 -3.95 17.51 8.36
CA THR A 3 -3.90 18.94 8.04
C THR A 3 -2.87 19.15 6.92
N GLY A 4 -3.32 19.56 5.73
CA GLY A 4 -2.45 20.24 4.76
C GLY A 4 -2.80 20.08 3.27
N HIS A 5 -3.00 18.87 2.75
CA HIS A 5 -3.00 18.64 1.30
C HIS A 5 -4.10 17.64 0.87
N HIS A 6 -4.92 18.01 -0.12
CA HIS A 6 -6.08 17.23 -0.59
C HIS A 6 -5.70 15.95 -1.35
N ASN A 7 -4.49 15.86 -1.91
CA ASN A 7 -4.00 14.70 -2.67
C ASN A 7 -3.13 13.75 -1.82
N VAL A 8 -3.09 13.92 -0.50
CA VAL A 8 -2.28 13.07 0.38
C VAL A 8 -3.19 12.09 1.10
N HIS A 9 -2.98 10.80 0.84
CA HIS A 9 -3.72 9.70 1.47
C HIS A 9 -2.82 8.98 2.48
N PRO A 10 -2.83 9.37 3.77
CA PRO A 10 -2.03 8.71 4.78
C PRO A 10 -2.56 7.30 5.07
N LEU A 11 -1.67 6.32 5.16
CA LEU A 11 -2.01 5.00 5.65
C LEU A 11 -2.60 5.07 7.07
N PRO A 12 -3.55 4.19 7.43
CA PRO A 12 -4.04 4.06 8.79
C PRO A 12 -2.89 3.85 9.78
N GLN A 13 -2.78 4.73 10.77
CA GLN A 13 -1.71 4.71 11.78
C GLN A 13 -2.02 3.74 12.92
N THR A 14 -2.26 2.47 12.58
CA THR A 14 -2.45 1.40 13.58
C THR A 14 -1.13 1.01 14.24
N ASP A 15 -1.17 0.21 15.30
CA ASP A 15 0.05 -0.17 16.04
C ASP A 15 1.05 -0.98 15.19
N ARG A 16 0.57 -1.69 14.17
CA ARG A 16 1.40 -2.55 13.31
C ARG A 16 2.35 -1.76 12.39
N PRO A 17 1.89 -0.77 11.58
CA PRO A 17 2.77 0.18 10.90
C PRO A 17 3.68 0.93 11.86
N ARG A 18 3.18 1.39 13.02
CA ARG A 18 3.97 2.12 14.01
C ARG A 18 5.15 1.29 14.53
N ALA A 19 4.91 0.03 14.91
CA ALA A 19 5.98 -0.88 15.34
C ALA A 19 7.01 -1.13 14.23
N THR A 20 6.55 -1.25 12.98
CA THR A 20 7.45 -1.42 11.83
C THR A 20 8.31 -0.17 11.61
N HIS A 21 7.74 1.03 11.80
CA HIS A 21 8.47 2.29 11.73
C HIS A 21 9.51 2.42 12.86
N THR A 22 9.21 1.91 14.06
CA THR A 22 10.18 1.88 15.16
C THR A 22 11.44 1.12 14.76
N VAL A 23 11.32 -0.07 14.17
CA VAL A 23 12.48 -0.87 13.73
C VAL A 23 13.27 -0.18 12.61
N ILE A 24 12.58 0.51 11.69
CA ILE A 24 13.25 1.23 10.58
C ILE A 24 14.03 2.45 11.09
N ARG A 25 13.52 3.12 12.14
CA ARG A 25 14.12 4.33 12.71
C ARG A 25 15.15 4.05 13.81
N ASP A 26 15.16 2.85 14.35
CA ASP A 26 16.12 2.45 15.37
C ASP A 26 17.52 2.30 14.75
N ARG A 27 18.46 3.10 15.26
CA ARG A 27 19.87 3.09 14.84
C ARG A 27 20.58 1.80 15.24
N ALA A 28 20.12 1.12 16.28
CA ALA A 28 20.67 -0.15 16.74
C ALA A 28 20.10 -1.36 15.99
N ALA A 29 19.08 -1.17 15.14
CA ALA A 29 18.47 -2.26 14.40
C ALA A 29 19.48 -2.92 13.45
N SER A 30 19.45 -4.25 13.40
CA SER A 30 20.26 -4.98 12.43
C SER A 30 19.83 -4.66 11.00
N ARG A 31 20.77 -4.72 10.06
CA ARG A 31 20.48 -4.55 8.62
C ARG A 31 19.34 -5.47 8.15
N ALA A 32 19.33 -6.72 8.62
CA ALA A 32 18.28 -7.68 8.26
C ALA A 32 16.89 -7.25 8.76
N ALA A 33 16.81 -6.76 10.00
CA ALA A 33 15.56 -6.25 10.58
C ALA A 33 15.06 -4.99 9.86
N SER A 34 15.97 -4.07 9.51
CA SER A 34 15.65 -2.86 8.73
C SER A 34 15.12 -3.22 7.33
N VAL A 35 15.78 -4.12 6.61
CA VAL A 35 15.35 -4.56 5.27
C VAL A 35 14.00 -5.28 5.31
N SER A 36 13.79 -6.18 6.28
CA SER A 36 12.53 -6.91 6.42
C SER A 36 11.36 -5.97 6.75
N SER A 37 11.58 -5.03 7.66
CA SER A 37 10.60 -4.01 8.05
C SER A 37 10.28 -3.05 6.91
N SER A 38 11.30 -2.60 6.16
CA SER A 38 11.12 -1.76 4.97
C SER A 38 10.26 -2.45 3.91
N ARG A 39 10.53 -3.73 3.62
CA ARG A 39 9.70 -4.53 2.70
C ARG A 39 8.25 -4.66 3.17
N ARG A 40 8.03 -4.74 4.49
CA ARG A 40 6.68 -4.80 5.07
C ARG A 40 5.93 -3.48 4.87
N VAL A 41 6.57 -2.33 5.10
CA VAL A 41 5.96 -1.01 4.86
C VAL A 41 5.66 -0.81 3.37
N VAL A 42 6.60 -1.13 2.48
CA VAL A 42 6.40 -1.00 1.03
C VAL A 42 5.21 -1.84 0.55
N ARG A 43 5.05 -3.08 1.05
CA ARG A 43 3.88 -3.91 0.72
C ARG A 43 2.57 -3.31 1.21
N LEU A 44 2.55 -2.71 2.40
CA LEU A 44 1.35 -2.03 2.91
C LEU A 44 0.99 -0.82 2.03
N LEU A 45 1.98 -0.04 1.61
CA LEU A 45 1.80 1.10 0.70
C LEU A 45 1.29 0.66 -0.68
N LEU A 46 1.89 -0.39 -1.26
CA LEU A 46 1.48 -0.93 -2.56
C LEU A 46 0.07 -1.54 -2.51
N ALA A 47 -0.37 -2.06 -1.37
CA ALA A 47 -1.72 -2.59 -1.22
C ALA A 47 -2.78 -1.50 -1.15
N SER A 48 -2.48 -0.32 -0.59
CA SER A 48 -3.42 0.82 -0.51
C SER A 48 -3.36 1.77 -1.72
N ALA A 49 -2.26 1.73 -2.50
CA ALA A 49 -2.08 2.60 -3.66
C ALA A 49 -3.13 2.43 -4.78
N PRO A 50 -3.77 1.26 -4.98
CA PRO A 50 -4.81 1.09 -6.00
C PRO A 50 -6.16 1.69 -5.62
N ASP A 51 -6.46 1.90 -4.34
CA ASP A 51 -7.76 2.41 -3.88
C ASP A 51 -8.22 3.73 -4.55
N PRO A 52 -7.34 4.72 -4.79
CA PRO A 52 -7.71 5.93 -5.52
C PRO A 52 -7.73 5.78 -7.05
N LEU A 53 -7.37 4.61 -7.61
CA LEU A 53 -7.38 4.41 -9.06
C LEU A 53 -8.82 4.27 -9.60
N PRO A 54 -9.05 4.58 -10.88
CA PRO A 54 -10.37 4.37 -11.49
C PRO A 54 -10.74 2.89 -11.57
N PHE A 55 -12.00 2.61 -11.29
CA PHE A 55 -12.60 1.29 -11.27
C PHE A 55 -13.92 1.27 -12.07
N ASP A 56 -14.14 0.22 -12.86
CA ASP A 56 -15.34 0.01 -13.66
C ASP A 56 -16.29 -0.99 -12.98
N LYS A 57 -17.60 -0.71 -12.98
CA LYS A 57 -18.62 -1.64 -12.49
C LYS A 57 -18.89 -2.75 -13.52
N GLN A 58 -19.03 -3.99 -13.07
CA GLN A 58 -19.35 -5.14 -13.90
C GLN A 58 -20.21 -6.13 -13.12
N GLU A 59 -21.21 -6.74 -13.74
CA GLU A 59 -21.94 -7.85 -13.13
C GLU A 59 -21.26 -9.19 -13.46
N VAL A 60 -21.18 -10.09 -12.48
CA VAL A 60 -20.75 -11.47 -12.69
C VAL A 60 -21.72 -12.44 -12.02
N VAL A 61 -21.93 -13.59 -12.65
CA VAL A 61 -22.69 -14.68 -12.05
C VAL A 61 -21.76 -15.49 -11.17
N THR A 62 -22.08 -15.59 -9.90
CA THR A 62 -21.36 -16.41 -8.93
C THR A 62 -21.54 -17.90 -9.24
N PRO A 63 -20.66 -18.80 -8.74
CA PRO A 63 -20.81 -20.25 -8.95
C PRO A 63 -22.14 -20.84 -8.46
N ILE A 64 -22.86 -20.12 -7.59
CA ILE A 64 -24.19 -20.51 -7.07
C ILE A 64 -25.35 -19.93 -7.89
N GLY A 65 -25.08 -19.21 -8.99
CA GLY A 65 -26.09 -18.67 -9.90
C GLY A 65 -26.62 -17.28 -9.56
N GLU A 66 -26.13 -16.64 -8.49
CA GLU A 66 -26.54 -15.28 -8.10
C GLU A 66 -25.65 -14.21 -8.77
N THR A 67 -26.26 -13.08 -9.14
CA THR A 67 -25.55 -11.93 -9.70
C THR A 67 -24.83 -11.15 -8.60
N PHE A 68 -23.55 -10.84 -8.82
CA PHE A 68 -22.71 -10.07 -7.92
C PHE A 68 -22.14 -8.84 -8.62
N ASP A 69 -22.29 -7.67 -7.99
CA ASP A 69 -21.73 -6.40 -8.45
C ASP A 69 -20.21 -6.40 -8.25
N ARG A 70 -19.49 -6.81 -9.30
CA ARG A 70 -18.04 -6.77 -9.35
C ARG A 70 -17.56 -5.36 -9.68
N VAL A 71 -16.36 -5.08 -9.20
CA VAL A 71 -15.56 -3.92 -9.60
C VAL A 71 -14.31 -4.42 -10.34
N LYS A 72 -14.04 -3.88 -11.53
CA LYS A 72 -12.87 -4.18 -12.36
C LYS A 72 -11.90 -3.00 -12.29
N SER A 73 -10.64 -3.26 -11.96
CA SER A 73 -9.61 -2.23 -11.99
C SER A 73 -9.24 -1.84 -13.42
N THR A 74 -8.88 -0.57 -13.63
CA THR A 74 -8.41 -0.05 -14.92
C THR A 74 -7.25 -0.89 -15.46
N PRO A 75 -7.28 -1.28 -16.76
CA PRO A 75 -6.19 -2.03 -17.36
C PRO A 75 -4.89 -1.21 -17.44
N ASN A 76 -3.76 -1.86 -17.16
CA ASN A 76 -2.37 -1.43 -17.40
C ASN A 76 -1.74 -0.39 -16.45
N PRO A 77 -1.72 -0.60 -15.12
CA PRO A 77 -0.81 0.16 -14.25
C PRO A 77 0.66 -0.18 -14.56
N CYS A 78 1.52 0.83 -14.59
CA CYS A 78 2.98 0.67 -14.72
C CYS A 78 3.67 1.20 -13.45
N ALA A 79 4.54 0.38 -12.86
CA ALA A 79 5.35 0.79 -11.72
C ALA A 79 6.70 1.32 -12.20
N VAL A 80 7.01 2.58 -11.86
CA VAL A 80 8.30 3.22 -12.20
C VAL A 80 9.11 3.41 -10.93
N PRO A 81 10.19 2.65 -10.69
CA PRO A 81 11.05 2.85 -9.54
C PRO A 81 12.03 3.99 -9.78
N VAL A 82 12.26 4.82 -8.74
CA VAL A 82 13.38 5.77 -8.74
C VAL A 82 14.66 5.02 -8.34
N ILE A 83 15.67 5.07 -9.21
CA ILE A 83 16.90 4.28 -9.03
C ILE A 83 17.70 4.81 -7.84
N ARG A 84 17.94 3.91 -6.87
CA ARG A 84 18.72 4.11 -5.64
C ARG A 84 18.19 5.23 -4.74
N CYS A 85 17.42 4.84 -3.74
CA CYS A 85 17.21 5.66 -2.55
C CYS A 85 18.33 5.34 -1.53
N VAL A 86 19.22 6.30 -1.26
CA VAL A 86 20.29 6.12 -0.26
C VAL A 86 19.69 6.20 1.13
N VAL A 87 19.69 5.07 1.84
CA VAL A 87 19.39 5.01 3.27
C VAL A 87 20.70 5.30 4.00
N ARG A 88 20.82 6.49 4.60
CA ARG A 88 21.94 6.84 5.50
C ARG A 88 21.71 6.29 6.89
#